data_AF-A0A1G8RX70-F1
#
_entry.id   AF-A0A1G8RX70-F1
#
_cell.length_a   1.000
_cell.length_b   1.000
_cell.length_c   1.000
_cell.angle_alpha   90.00
_cell.angle_beta   90.00
_cell.angle_gamma   90.00
#
_symmetry.space_group_name_H-M   'P 1'
#
loop_
_entity.id
_entity.type
_entity.pdbx_description
1 polymer ?
#
loop_
_entity_poly.entity_id
_entity_poly.type
_entity_poly.pdbx_seq_one_letter_code
_entity_poly.pdbx_strand_id
1 'polypeptide(L)' 'MELMTSYERRGLEKGKQDAICTVLEEKFESSTDAEQEKIRSIDHLESLDDLLKQLLSAETLEHAQVIIEQAENK' A
#
# COMPACT_ATOMS: atom_id res chain seq x y z
N MET A 1 8.58 -10.56 -24.33
CA MET A 1 8.18 -10.16 -22.97
C MET A 1 9.43 -10.27 -22.14
N GLU A 2 10.07 -9.16 -21.79
CA GLU A 2 11.22 -9.19 -20.89
C GLU A 2 10.74 -9.62 -19.50
N LEU A 3 11.37 -10.69 -18.98
CA LEU A 3 11.14 -11.13 -17.62
C LEU A 3 11.85 -10.14 -16.70
N MET A 4 11.06 -9.39 -15.93
CA MET A 4 11.58 -8.53 -14.87
C MET A 4 12.39 -9.36 -13.88
N THR A 5 13.57 -8.87 -13.50
CA THR A 5 14.41 -9.51 -12.49
C THR A 5 13.77 -9.41 -11.11
N SER A 6 14.15 -10.31 -10.20
CA SER A 6 13.66 -10.28 -8.81
C SER A 6 14.03 -8.98 -8.07
N TYR A 7 15.17 -8.37 -8.40
CA TYR A 7 15.61 -7.10 -7.83
C TYR A 7 14.76 -5.93 -8.31
N GLU A 8 14.47 -5.87 -9.61
CA GLU A 8 13.58 -4.85 -10.18
C GLU A 8 12.18 -4.96 -9.58
N ARG A 9 11.66 -6.19 -9.43
CA ARG A 9 10.35 -6.41 -8.81
C ARG A 9 10.30 -5.90 -7.36
N ARG A 10 11.28 -6.27 -6.53
CA ARG A 10 11.38 -5.79 -5.15
C ARG A 10 11.52 -4.27 -5.06
N GLY A 11 12.26 -3.67 -5.99
CA GLY A 11 12.38 -2.21 -6.08
C GLY A 11 11.02 -1.54 -6.36
N LEU A 12 10.23 -2.12 -7.26
CA LEU A 12 8.88 -1.63 -7.55
C LEU A 12 7.91 -1.85 -6.39
N GLU A 13 7.97 -3.00 -5.72
CA GLU A 13 7.16 -3.30 -4.52
C GLU A 13 7.43 -2.25 -3.45
N LYS A 14 8.71 -2.06 -3.08
CA LYS A 14 9.10 -1.06 -2.07
C LYS A 14 8.68 0.35 -2.47
N GLY A 15 8.89 0.74 -3.72
CA GLY A 15 8.51 2.08 -4.19
C GLY A 15 7.00 2.33 -4.11
N LYS A 16 6.17 1.31 -4.38
CA LYS A 16 4.71 1.41 -4.24
C LYS A 16 4.29 1.45 -2.77
N GLN A 17 4.87 0.61 -1.91
CA GLN A 17 4.61 0.62 -0.47
C GLN A 17 4.91 2.01 0.13
N ASP A 18 6.08 2.58 -0.17
CA ASP A 18 6.47 3.90 0.31
C ASP A 18 5.51 4.99 -0.19
N ALA A 19 5.10 4.95 -1.47
CA ALA A 19 4.13 5.89 -2.02
C ALA A 19 2.74 5.79 -1.36
N ILE A 20 2.29 4.56 -1.05
CA ILE A 20 1.02 4.33 -0.37
C ILE A 20 1.06 4.90 1.05
N CYS A 21 2.16 4.67 1.79
CA CYS A 21 2.34 5.28 3.11
C CYS A 21 2.28 6.82 3.04
N THR A 22 2.96 7.43 2.08
CA THR A 22 2.90 8.89 1.88
C THR A 22 1.48 9.38 1.59
N VAL A 23 0.72 8.67 0.74
CA VAL A 23 -0.68 9.05 0.45
C VAL A 23 -1.55 8.96 1.71
N LEU A 24 -1.35 7.93 2.53
CA LEU A 24 -2.08 7.75 3.78
C LEU A 24 -1.79 8.90 4.76
N GLU A 25 -0.51 9.24 4.94
CA GLU A 25 -0.05 10.36 5.78
C GLU A 25 -0.62 11.70 5.31
N GLU A 26 -0.52 12.01 4.02
CA GLU A 26 -0.97 13.29 3.46
C GLU A 26 -2.50 13.43 3.50
N LYS A 27 -3.24 12.34 3.30
CA LYS A 27 -4.70 12.39 3.18
C LYS A 27 -5.41 12.49 4.52
N PHE A 28 -4.86 11.86 5.57
CA PHE A 28 -5.50 11.77 6.87
C PHE A 28 -4.72 12.46 7.99
N GLU A 29 -3.60 13.11 7.65
CA GLU A 29 -2.66 13.74 8.59
C GLU A 29 -2.21 12.79 9.72
N SER A 30 -2.33 11.48 9.48
CA SER A 30 -2.16 10.43 10.45
C SER A 30 -1.94 9.11 9.71
N SER A 31 -0.79 8.50 9.94
CA SER A 31 -0.60 7.06 9.74
C SER A 31 0.06 6.49 11.00
N THR A 32 -0.41 5.33 11.43
CA THR A 32 0.22 4.62 12.55
C THR A 32 1.33 3.72 12.04
N ASP A 33 2.37 3.49 12.86
CA ASP A 33 3.43 2.52 12.53
C ASP A 33 2.86 1.16 12.15
N ALA A 34 1.77 0.75 12.80
CA ALA A 34 1.05 -0.48 12.50
C ALA A 34 0.46 -0.48 11.07
N GLU A 35 -0.16 0.60 10.61
CA GLU A 35 -0.65 0.70 9.22
C GLU A 35 0.50 0.62 8.21
N GLN A 36 1.61 1.30 8.49
CA GLN A 36 2.76 1.25 7.60
C GLN A 36 3.42 -0.14 7.54
N GLU A 37 3.48 -0.85 8.67
CA GLU A 37 3.97 -2.24 8.71
C GLU A 37 3.10 -3.17 7.87
N LYS A 38 1.77 -3.03 7.95
CA LYS A 38 0.83 -3.80 7.13
C LYS A 38 0.97 -3.48 5.64
N ILE A 39 1.16 -2.21 5.27
CA ILE A 39 1.42 -1.85 3.88
C ILE A 39 2.73 -2.49 3.38
N ARG A 40 3.77 -2.50 4.23
CA ARG A 40 5.09 -3.07 3.91
C ARG A 40 5.11 -4.61 3.85
N SER A 41 4.13 -5.29 4.44
CA SER A 41 4.00 -6.76 4.36
C SER A 41 3.41 -7.24 3.03
N ILE A 42 2.77 -6.36 2.26
CA ILE A 42 2.16 -6.69 0.96
C ILE A 42 3.24 -6.72 -0.13
N ASP A 43 3.56 -7.91 -0.65
CA ASP A 43 4.63 -8.15 -1.64
C ASP A 43 4.09 -8.45 -3.06
N HIS A 44 2.84 -8.10 -3.33
CA HIS A 44 2.21 -8.28 -4.62
C HIS A 44 1.87 -6.93 -5.25
N LEU A 45 2.52 -6.63 -6.40
CA LEU A 45 2.36 -5.35 -7.09
C LEU A 45 0.89 -5.03 -7.43
N GLU A 46 0.11 -6.05 -7.81
CA GLU A 46 -1.33 -5.89 -8.12
C GLU A 46 -2.13 -5.53 -6.86
N SER A 47 -1.86 -6.20 -5.73
CA SER A 47 -2.47 -5.88 -4.44
C SER A 47 -2.14 -4.45 -4.00
N LEU A 48 -0.90 -4.01 -4.20
CA LEU A 48 -0.47 -2.63 -3.91
C LEU A 48 -1.19 -1.60 -4.82
N ASP A 49 -1.34 -1.90 -6.11
CA ASP A 49 -2.08 -1.05 -7.04
C ASP A 49 -3.56 -0.93 -6.68
N ASP A 50 -4.18 -2.03 -6.28
CA ASP A 50 -5.57 -2.04 -5.86
C ASP A 50 -5.79 -1.39 -4.48
N LEU A 51 -4.83 -1.54 -3.57
CA LEU A 51 -4.82 -0.83 -2.30
C LEU A 51 -4.78 0.69 -2.52
N LEU A 52 -3.87 1.17 -3.38
CA LEU A 52 -3.76 2.60 -3.69
C LEU A 52 -5.08 3.15 -4.25
N LYS A 53 -5.71 2.47 -5.22
CA LYS A 53 -7.00 2.90 -5.79
C LYS A 53 -8.08 3.01 -4.72
N GLN A 54 -8.17 2.03 -3.83
CA GLN A 54 -9.17 2.03 -2.75
C GLN A 54 -8.89 3.14 -1.73
N LEU A 55 -7.64 3.35 -1.33
CA LEU A 55 -7.26 4.43 -0.43
C LEU A 55 -7.58 5.82 -0.99
N LEU A 56 -7.43 6.03 -2.30
CA LEU A 56 -7.84 7.27 -2.95
C LEU A 56 -9.35 7.52 -2.83
N SER A 57 -10.17 6.48 -2.76
CA SER A 57 -11.62 6.58 -2.53
C SER A 57 -12.04 6.65 -1.07
N ALA A 58 -11.15 6.37 -0.11
CA ALA A 58 -11.49 6.37 1.31
C ALA A 58 -11.78 7.80 1.82
N GLU A 59 -12.95 8.03 2.42
CA GLU A 59 -13.31 9.36 2.93
C GLU A 59 -12.81 9.62 4.37
N THR A 60 -12.52 8.56 5.12
CA THR A 60 -12.06 8.65 6.52
C THR A 60 -10.90 7.71 6.79
N LEU A 61 -10.16 7.99 7.87
CA LEU A 61 -9.05 7.16 8.31
C LEU A 61 -9.52 5.74 8.69
N GLU A 62 -10.67 5.62 9.34
CA GLU A 62 -11.23 4.31 9.70
C GLU A 62 -11.55 3.47 8.46
N HIS A 63 -12.08 4.10 7.41
CA HIS A 63 -12.30 3.40 6.14
C HIS A 63 -10.98 2.96 5.50
N ALA A 64 -9.96 3.83 5.53
CA ALA A 64 -8.62 3.49 5.05
C ALA A 64 -7.99 2.32 5.81
N GLN A 65 -8.13 2.27 7.14
CA GLN A 65 -7.65 1.16 7.97
C GLN A 65 -8.30 -0.17 7.61
N VAL A 66 -9.62 -0.17 7.35
CA VAL A 66 -10.34 -1.37 6.91
C VAL A 66 -9.83 -1.84 5.54
N ILE A 67 -9.57 -0.93 4.61
CA ILE A 67 -9.01 -1.25 3.29
C ILE A 67 -7.61 -1.88 3.44
N ILE A 68 -6.75 -1.31 4.30
CA ILE A 68 -5.39 -1.82 4.54
C ILE A 68 -5.44 -3.25 5.12
N GLU A 69 -6.30 -3.48 6.12
CA GLU A 69 -6.50 -4.81 6.72
C GLU A 69 -6.95 -5.84 5.68
N GLN A 70 -7.87 -5.45 4.79
CA GLN A 70 -8.35 -6.34 3.73
C GLN A 70 -7.28 -6.64 2.67
N ALA A 71 -6.37 -5.70 2.43
CA ALA A 71 -5.29 -5.86 1.46
C ALA A 71 -4.17 -6.76 1.99
N GLU A 72 -3.87 -6.70 3.29
CA GLU A 72 -2.88 -7.58 3.93
C GLU A 72 -3.34 -9.05 3.98
N ASN A 73 -4.64 -9.29 4.19
CA ASN A 73 -5.19 -10.64 4.31
C ASN A 73 -5.50 -11.33 2.97
N LYS A 74 -5.11 -10.74 1.84
CA LYS A 74 -5.34 -11.27 0.48
C LYS A 74 -4.12 -12.00 -0.05
#